data_AF-A0A1Q3AEY6-F1
#
_entry.id   AF-A0A1Q3AEY6-F1
#
_cell.length_a   1.000
_cell.length_b   1.000
_cell.length_c   1.000
_cell.angle_alpha   90.00
_cell.angle_beta   90.00
_cell.angle_gamma   90.00
#
_symmetry.space_group_name_H-M   'P 1'
#
loop_
_entity.id
_entity.type
_entity.pdbx_description
1 polymer ?
#
loop_
_entity_poly.entity_id
_entity_poly.type
_entity_poly.pdbx_seq_one_letter_code
_entity_poly.pdbx_strand_id
1 'polypeptide(L)'
;MAFLSTILFLFSSVLIFHSGFSSHEFHQLLKNLPQDSPSYVGRQLPKDIQYEAITGIITFIIAVFLSFKKLSYYPLQGPKKLITLNQYLQEIRMNKATTVDNLIGNDPYGEVNHTPNFVDIHAKREETRRWLEQNDKKEI
;
A
#
# COMPACT_ATOMS: atom_id res chain seq x y z
N MET A 1 -0.08 2.14 -3.01
CA MET A 1 -1.03 3.15 -2.49
C MET A 1 -2.04 3.54 -3.56
N ALA A 2 -3.30 3.75 -3.19
CA ALA A 2 -4.25 4.42 -4.07
C ALA A 2 -3.89 5.91 -4.12
N PHE A 3 -3.91 6.53 -5.29
CA PHE A 3 -3.59 7.96 -5.43
C PHE A 3 -4.42 8.83 -4.45
N LEU A 4 -5.70 8.51 -4.33
CA LEU A 4 -6.62 9.13 -3.38
C LEU A 4 -6.17 8.96 -1.92
N SER A 5 -5.76 7.74 -1.51
CA SER A 5 -5.29 7.50 -0.13
C SER A 5 -4.06 8.34 0.20
N THR A 6 -3.14 8.53 -0.76
CA THR A 6 -1.94 9.36 -0.57
C THR A 6 -2.30 10.83 -0.38
N ILE A 7 -3.24 11.36 -1.17
CA ILE A 7 -3.72 12.74 -1.02
C ILE A 7 -4.36 12.94 0.36
N LEU A 8 -5.23 12.01 0.76
CA LEU A 8 -5.89 12.09 2.07
C LEU A 8 -4.90 11.96 3.22
N PHE A 9 -3.86 11.14 3.09
CA PHE A 9 -2.77 11.06 4.07
C PHE A 9 -2.03 12.39 4.21
N LEU A 10 -1.65 13.01 3.09
CA LEU A 10 -0.98 14.32 3.13
C LEU A 10 -1.87 15.39 3.73
N PHE A 11 -3.13 15.47 3.28
CA PHE A 11 -4.09 16.45 3.77
C PHE A 11 -4.39 16.29 5.27
N SER A 12 -4.67 15.08 5.73
CA SER A 12 -4.91 14.81 7.16
C SER A 12 -3.66 15.04 8.01
N SER A 13 -2.47 14.72 7.51
CA SER A 13 -1.22 15.03 8.20
C SER A 13 -1.08 16.55 8.39
N VAL A 14 -1.29 17.33 7.32
CA VAL A 14 -1.23 18.80 7.39
C VAL A 14 -2.27 19.35 8.37
N LEU A 15 -3.52 18.85 8.37
CA LEU A 15 -4.55 19.26 9.33
C LEU A 15 -4.15 18.97 10.79
N ILE A 16 -3.61 17.78 11.05
CA ILE A 16 -3.16 17.41 12.41
C ILE A 16 -1.97 18.28 12.83
N PHE A 17 -1.03 18.54 11.93
CA PHE A 17 0.10 19.45 12.21
C PHE A 17 -0.37 20.88 12.46
N HIS A 18 -1.31 21.38 11.66
CA HIS A 18 -1.89 22.71 11.81
C HIS A 18 -2.62 22.86 13.15
N SER A 19 -3.52 21.92 13.46
CA SER A 19 -4.23 21.89 14.75
C SER A 19 -3.27 21.73 15.94
N GLY A 20 -2.21 20.93 15.79
CA GLY A 20 -1.15 20.78 16.78
C GLY A 20 -0.38 22.09 17.04
N PHE A 21 -0.07 22.82 15.97
CA PHE A 21 0.57 24.14 16.06
C PHE A 21 -0.34 25.16 16.74
N SER A 22 -1.61 25.27 16.33
CA SER A 22 -2.59 26.17 16.95
C SER A 22 -2.83 25.84 18.43
N SER A 23 -2.91 24.56 18.77
CA SER A 23 -3.00 24.11 20.15
C SER A 23 -1.74 24.51 20.94
N HIS A 24 -0.56 24.34 20.36
CA HIS A 24 0.70 24.73 21.00
C HIS A 24 0.76 26.24 21.27
N GLU A 25 0.42 27.09 20.30
CA GLU A 25 0.34 28.55 20.50
C GLU A 25 -0.67 28.93 21.57
N PHE A 26 -1.86 28.34 21.53
CA PHE A 26 -2.90 28.57 22.55
C PHE A 26 -2.40 28.23 23.96
N HIS A 27 -1.75 27.08 24.12
CA HIS A 27 -1.22 26.67 25.42
C HIS A 27 -0.01 27.51 25.85
N GLN A 28 0.84 27.99 24.93
CA GLN A 28 1.92 28.92 25.26
C GLN A 28 1.37 30.27 25.74
N LEU A 29 0.39 30.83 25.03
CA LEU A 29 -0.26 32.08 25.43
C LEU A 29 -0.96 31.92 26.79
N LEU A 30 -1.63 30.79 27.02
CA LEU A 30 -2.28 30.49 28.29
C LEU A 30 -1.27 30.45 29.45
N LYS A 31 -0.08 29.89 29.25
CA LYS A 31 0.98 29.87 30.26
C LYS A 31 1.52 31.26 30.61
N ASN A 32 1.46 32.20 29.66
CA ASN A 32 1.97 33.57 29.84
C ASN A 32 0.94 34.53 30.46
N LEU A 33 -0.32 34.09 30.65
CA LEU A 33 -1.36 34.88 31.30
C LEU A 33 -1.26 34.78 32.83
N PRO A 34 -1.51 35.87 33.58
CA PRO A 34 -1.60 35.81 35.03
C PRO A 34 -2.68 34.81 35.47
N GLN A 35 -2.35 33.90 36.39
CA GLN A 35 -3.26 32.84 36.83
C GLN A 35 -4.55 33.37 37.47
N ASP A 36 -4.50 34.56 38.06
CA ASP A 36 -5.66 35.22 38.69
C ASP A 36 -6.50 36.06 37.71
N SER A 37 -6.13 36.09 36.43
CA SER A 37 -6.92 36.81 35.44
C SER A 37 -8.23 36.08 35.15
N PRO A 38 -9.36 36.79 34.98
CA PRO A 38 -10.63 36.17 34.57
C PRO A 38 -10.52 35.49 33.19
N SER A 39 -9.48 35.85 32.42
CA SER A 39 -9.14 35.24 31.14
C SER A 39 -8.47 33.85 31.26
N TYR A 40 -7.90 33.51 32.42
CA TYR A 40 -7.23 32.23 32.69
C TYR A 40 -8.17 31.20 33.35
N VAL A 41 -9.01 31.64 34.28
CA VAL A 41 -9.91 30.77 35.04
C VAL A 41 -11.05 30.25 34.15
N GLY A 42 -11.11 28.94 33.92
CA GLY A 42 -12.17 28.28 33.15
C GLY A 42 -11.98 28.28 31.63
N ARG A 43 -10.80 28.69 31.13
CA ARG A 43 -10.51 28.67 29.69
C ARG A 43 -10.30 27.24 29.21
N GLN A 44 -11.21 26.78 28.35
CA GLN A 44 -11.08 25.51 27.64
C GLN A 44 -10.44 25.74 26.27
N LEU A 45 -9.88 24.68 25.67
CA LEU A 45 -9.37 24.72 24.30
C LEU A 45 -10.51 25.20 23.37
N PRO A 46 -10.26 26.17 22.49
CA PRO A 46 -11.22 26.59 21.48
C PRO A 46 -11.79 25.40 20.70
N LYS A 47 -13.11 25.41 20.47
CA LYS A 47 -13.82 24.27 19.86
C LYS A 47 -13.44 24.03 18.40
N ASP A 48 -13.04 25.08 17.70
CA ASP A 48 -12.45 25.02 16.36
C ASP A 48 -11.19 24.14 16.33
N ILE A 49 -10.22 24.35 17.22
CA ILE A 49 -9.00 23.52 17.31
C ILE A 49 -9.38 22.07 17.64
N GLN A 50 -10.37 21.85 18.51
CA GLN A 50 -10.87 20.51 18.84
C GLN A 50 -11.48 19.81 17.62
N TYR A 51 -12.37 20.49 16.88
CA TYR A 51 -12.99 19.91 15.70
C TYR A 51 -12.00 19.70 14.55
N GLU A 52 -11.02 20.58 14.40
CA GLU A 52 -9.93 20.41 13.42
C GLU A 52 -9.10 19.15 13.75
N ALA A 53 -8.71 18.96 15.00
CA ALA A 53 -7.99 17.76 15.43
C ALA A 53 -8.81 16.48 15.15
N ILE A 54 -10.09 16.49 15.52
CA ILE A 54 -10.99 15.34 15.34
C ILE A 54 -11.19 15.03 13.85
N THR A 55 -11.43 16.05 13.02
CA THR A 55 -11.61 15.87 11.57
C THR A 55 -10.32 15.41 10.90
N GLY A 56 -9.16 15.91 11.33
CA GLY A 56 -7.85 15.43 10.89
C GLY A 56 -7.65 13.94 11.20
N ILE A 57 -7.92 13.51 12.44
CA ILE A 57 -7.80 12.11 12.87
C ILE A 57 -8.77 11.20 12.10
N ILE A 58 -10.04 11.59 11.97
CA ILE A 58 -11.04 10.79 11.23
C ILE A 58 -10.61 10.63 9.77
N THR A 59 -10.15 11.71 9.15
CA THR A 59 -9.69 11.69 7.76
C THR A 59 -8.44 10.83 7.60
N PHE A 60 -7.52 10.86 8.56
CA PHE A 60 -6.34 9.99 8.59
C PHE A 60 -6.73 8.51 8.66
N ILE A 61 -7.67 8.15 9.54
CA ILE A 61 -8.17 6.77 9.66
C ILE A 61 -8.79 6.30 8.34
N ILE A 62 -9.62 7.14 7.71
CA ILE A 62 -10.21 6.84 6.40
C ILE A 62 -9.11 6.65 5.33
N ALA A 63 -8.08 7.51 5.33
CA ALA A 63 -6.95 7.39 4.42
C ALA A 63 -6.22 6.05 4.58
N VAL A 64 -6.03 5.59 5.82
CA VAL A 64 -5.45 4.27 6.13
C VAL A 64 -6.28 3.15 5.50
N PHE A 65 -7.60 3.13 5.70
CA PHE A 65 -8.45 2.09 5.13
C PHE A 65 -8.49 2.12 3.60
N LEU A 66 -8.51 3.31 2.99
CA LEU A 66 -8.46 3.46 1.53
C LEU A 66 -7.10 3.10 0.92
N SER A 67 -6.04 3.03 1.73
CA SER A 67 -4.71 2.61 1.30
C SER A 67 -4.68 1.15 0.88
N PHE A 68 -5.47 0.31 1.55
CA PHE A 68 -5.56 -1.12 1.27
C PHE A 68 -6.27 -1.35 -0.06
N LYS A 69 -5.53 -1.91 -1.02
CA LYS A 69 -6.08 -2.35 -2.31
C LYS A 69 -6.43 -3.83 -2.24
N LYS A 70 -7.40 -4.22 -3.05
CA LYS A 70 -7.65 -5.64 -3.31
C LYS A 70 -6.42 -6.27 -3.96
N LEU A 71 -6.13 -7.51 -3.59
CA LEU A 71 -5.01 -8.27 -4.12
C LEU A 71 -5.22 -8.51 -5.62
N SER A 72 -4.20 -8.20 -6.41
CA SER A 72 -4.24 -8.35 -7.86
C SER A 72 -2.89 -8.83 -8.35
N TYR A 73 -2.91 -9.83 -9.22
CA TYR A 73 -1.71 -10.51 -9.70
C TYR A 73 -1.71 -10.60 -11.22
N TYR A 74 -0.51 -10.62 -11.79
CA TYR A 74 -0.31 -10.99 -13.18
C TYR A 74 0.12 -12.46 -13.23
N PRO A 75 -0.48 -13.28 -14.10
CA PRO A 75 -0.05 -14.67 -14.26
C PRO A 75 1.33 -14.72 -14.92
N LEU A 76 2.16 -15.66 -14.47
CA LEU A 76 3.51 -15.90 -15.02
C LEU A 76 3.45 -16.60 -16.38
N GLN A 77 2.44 -17.45 -16.58
CA GLN A 77 2.22 -18.20 -17.81
C GLN A 77 0.82 -17.90 -18.38
N GLY A 78 0.72 -17.85 -19.72
CA GLY A 78 -0.54 -17.65 -20.42
C GLY A 78 -0.88 -16.19 -20.73
N PRO A 79 -2.17 -15.86 -20.95
CA PRO A 79 -2.58 -14.51 -21.34
C PRO A 79 -2.29 -13.52 -20.20
N LYS A 80 -1.63 -12.41 -20.52
CA LYS A 80 -1.27 -11.32 -19.58
C LYS A 80 -2.49 -10.51 -19.13
N LYS A 81 -3.50 -11.18 -18.60
CA LYS A 81 -4.71 -10.56 -18.03
C LYS A 81 -4.54 -10.44 -16.53
N LEU A 82 -4.85 -9.26 -15.99
CA LEU A 82 -4.83 -9.03 -14.55
C LEU A 82 -5.89 -9.90 -13.87
N ILE A 83 -5.47 -10.68 -12.87
CA ILE A 83 -6.38 -11.45 -12.02
C ILE A 83 -6.54 -10.72 -10.70
N THR A 84 -7.77 -10.31 -10.39
CA THR A 84 -8.10 -9.61 -9.15
C THR A 84 -8.82 -10.56 -8.20
N LEU A 85 -8.29 -10.71 -6.98
CA LEU A 85 -8.96 -11.42 -5.90
C LEU A 85 -9.83 -10.42 -5.14
N ASN A 86 -11.02 -10.84 -4.71
CA ASN A 86 -11.91 -10.00 -3.90
C ASN A 86 -11.51 -9.98 -2.41
N GLN A 87 -10.21 -9.93 -2.13
CA GLN A 87 -9.61 -9.99 -0.81
C GLN A 87 -8.58 -8.87 -0.67
N TYR A 88 -8.48 -8.28 0.52
CA TYR A 88 -7.50 -7.22 0.82
C TYR A 88 -6.20 -7.77 1.42
N LEU A 89 -6.29 -8.88 2.14
CA LEU A 89 -5.19 -9.50 2.87
C LEU A 89 -4.98 -10.92 2.35
N GLN A 90 -3.76 -11.42 2.51
CA GLN A 90 -3.42 -12.80 2.16
C GLN A 90 -4.04 -13.77 3.16
N GLU A 91 -4.50 -14.91 2.65
CA GLU A 91 -5.03 -16.00 3.47
C GLU A 91 -3.87 -16.69 4.22
N ILE A 92 -4.08 -16.96 5.51
CA ILE A 92 -3.05 -17.58 6.38
C ILE A 92 -3.08 -19.11 6.25
N ARG A 93 -4.24 -19.68 5.90
CA ARG A 93 -4.40 -21.13 5.78
C ARG A 93 -3.70 -21.62 4.52
N MET A 94 -2.73 -22.51 4.67
CA MET A 94 -1.88 -22.99 3.58
C MET A 94 -2.68 -23.47 2.36
N ASN A 95 -3.75 -24.26 2.58
CA ASN A 95 -4.59 -24.77 1.49
C ASN A 95 -5.18 -23.65 0.59
N LYS A 96 -5.57 -22.52 1.17
CA LYS A 96 -6.06 -21.35 0.43
C LYS A 96 -4.92 -20.48 -0.08
N ALA A 97 -3.85 -20.33 0.68
CA ALA A 97 -2.68 -19.54 0.28
C ALA A 97 -2.07 -20.10 -1.02
N THR A 98 -1.83 -21.41 -1.09
CA THR A 98 -1.27 -22.07 -2.28
C THR A 98 -2.19 -21.99 -3.51
N THR A 99 -3.50 -21.75 -3.31
CA THR A 99 -4.41 -21.53 -4.44
C THR A 99 -4.04 -20.27 -5.22
N VAL A 100 -3.53 -19.24 -4.54
CA VAL A 100 -3.03 -18.02 -5.19
C VAL A 100 -1.82 -18.33 -6.06
N ASP A 101 -0.85 -19.09 -5.52
CA ASP A 101 0.35 -19.50 -6.25
C ASP A 101 0.01 -20.33 -7.50
N ASN A 102 -0.88 -21.32 -7.34
CA ASN A 102 -1.38 -22.12 -8.46
C ASN A 102 -2.09 -21.27 -9.51
N LEU A 103 -2.88 -20.28 -9.09
CA LEU A 103 -3.63 -19.40 -9.99
C LEU A 103 -2.72 -18.47 -10.79
N ILE A 104 -1.60 -18.04 -10.23
CA ILE A 104 -0.60 -17.23 -10.96
C ILE A 104 0.39 -18.10 -11.75
N GLY A 105 0.37 -19.42 -11.56
CA GLY A 105 1.32 -20.36 -12.16
C GLY A 105 2.71 -20.28 -11.52
N ASN A 106 2.77 -19.89 -10.24
CA ASN A 106 3.99 -19.86 -9.45
C ASN A 106 4.15 -21.17 -8.70
N ASP A 107 5.36 -21.71 -8.70
CA ASP A 107 5.74 -22.84 -7.86
C ASP A 107 6.62 -22.33 -6.70
N PRO A 108 6.09 -22.31 -5.46
CA PRO A 108 6.87 -21.89 -4.29
C PRO A 108 8.14 -22.71 -4.06
N TYR A 109 8.17 -23.95 -4.56
CA TYR A 109 9.32 -24.86 -4.46
C TYR A 109 10.09 -24.97 -5.78
N GLY A 110 9.97 -23.98 -6.66
CA GLY A 110 10.58 -23.99 -8.00
C GLY A 110 12.10 -24.15 -8.00
N GLU A 111 12.79 -23.78 -6.92
CA GLU A 111 14.24 -24.02 -6.78
C GLU A 111 14.59 -25.51 -6.74
N VAL A 112 13.71 -26.34 -6.17
CA VAL A 112 13.88 -27.80 -6.10
C VAL A 112 13.26 -28.44 -7.33
N ASN A 113 12.02 -28.06 -7.68
CA ASN A 113 11.26 -28.72 -8.74
C ASN A 113 11.81 -28.44 -10.15
N HIS A 114 12.34 -27.25 -10.40
CA HIS A 114 12.91 -26.89 -11.71
C HIS A 114 14.43 -27.07 -11.76
N THR A 115 15.09 -27.35 -10.63
CA THR A 115 16.52 -27.62 -10.54
C THR A 115 17.37 -26.65 -11.39
N PRO A 116 17.31 -25.32 -11.15
CA PRO A 116 17.94 -24.32 -12.01
C PRO A 116 19.47 -24.51 -12.11
N ASN A 117 20.08 -25.16 -11.13
CA ASN A 117 21.51 -25.47 -11.10
C ASN A 117 21.94 -26.55 -12.11
N PHE A 118 21.01 -27.38 -12.59
CA PHE A 118 21.28 -28.52 -13.49
C PHE A 118 20.70 -28.32 -14.89
N VAL A 119 20.43 -27.07 -15.29
CA VAL A 119 19.90 -26.76 -16.61
C VAL A 119 20.97 -27.01 -17.67
N ASP A 120 20.62 -27.81 -18.69
CA ASP A 120 21.49 -27.99 -19.86
C ASP A 120 21.52 -26.70 -20.70
N ILE A 121 22.61 -25.97 -20.55
CA ILE A 121 22.86 -24.70 -21.24
C ILE A 121 22.97 -24.91 -22.76
N HIS A 122 23.55 -26.02 -23.21
CA HIS A 122 23.72 -26.30 -24.64
C HIS A 122 22.37 -26.59 -25.29
N ALA A 123 21.55 -27.44 -24.66
CA ALA A 123 20.20 -27.71 -25.13
C ALA A 123 19.34 -26.42 -25.18
N LYS A 124 19.42 -25.56 -24.16
CA LYS A 124 18.64 -24.31 -24.14
C LYS A 124 19.06 -23.32 -25.22
N ARG A 125 20.37 -23.25 -25.52
CA ARG A 125 20.90 -22.45 -26.64
C ARG A 125 20.41 -22.97 -27.98
N GLU A 126 20.39 -24.29 -28.16
CA GLU A 126 19.88 -24.89 -29.39
C GLU A 126 18.37 -24.65 -29.57
N GLU A 127 17.57 -24.81 -28.51
CA GLU A 127 16.14 -24.50 -28.52
C GLU A 127 15.89 -23.04 -28.95
N THR A 128 16.63 -22.11 -28.35
CA THR A 128 16.52 -20.68 -28.66
C THR A 128 16.89 -20.38 -30.10
N ARG A 129 17.98 -20.99 -30.61
CA ARG A 129 18.40 -20.86 -32.00
C ARG A 129 17.32 -21.37 -32.96
N ARG A 130 16.76 -22.55 -32.71
CA ARG A 130 15.68 -23.12 -33.52
C ARG A 130 14.43 -22.22 -33.52
N TRP A 131 14.10 -21.62 -32.37
CA TRP A 131 12.97 -20.70 -32.25
C TRP A 131 13.19 -19.41 -33.07
N LEU A 132 14.40 -18.85 -33.07
CA LEU A 132 14.74 -17.68 -33.90
C LEU A 132 14.61 -17.99 -35.39
N GLU A 133 15.20 -19.10 -35.84
CA GLU A 133 15.13 -19.53 -37.25
C GLU A 133 13.68 -19.77 -37.73
N GLN A 134 12.78 -20.18 -36.83
CA GLN A 134 11.37 -20.38 -37.14
C GLN A 134 10.56 -19.08 -37.19
N ASN A 135 10.94 -18.07 -36.41
CA ASN A 135 10.27 -16.76 -36.45
C ASN A 135 10.76 -15.91 -37.62
N ASP A 136 12.06 -15.93 -37.92
CA ASP A 136 12.61 -15.24 -39.10
C ASP A 136 11.97 -15.74 -40.40
N LYS A 137 11.63 -17.04 -40.48
CA LYS A 137 10.93 -17.64 -41.63
C LYS A 137 9.45 -17.29 -41.73
N LYS A 138 8.83 -16.74 -40.68
CA LYS A 138 7.42 -16.33 -40.69
C LYS A 138 7.22 -14.86 -41.09
N GLU A 139 8.29 -14.06 -41.10
CA GLU A 139 8.25 -12.63 -41.48
C GLU A 139 8.63 -12.38 -42.96
N ILE A 140 8.94 -13.42 -43.75
CA ILE A 140 9.19 -13.39 -45.21
C ILE A 140 8.02 -14.08 -45.92
#